data_AF-A0A3D4NYI9-F1
#
_entry.id   AF-A0A3D4NYI9-F1
#
_cell.length_a   1.000
_cell.length_b   1.000
_cell.length_c   1.000
_cell.angle_alpha   90.00
_cell.angle_beta   90.00
_cell.angle_gamma   90.00
#
_symmetry.space_group_name_H-M   'P 1'
#
loop_
_entity.id
_entity.type
_entity.pdbx_description
1 polymer ?
#
loop_
_entity_poly.entity_id
_entity_poly.type
_entity_poly.pdbx_seq_one_letter_code
_entity_poly.pdbx_strand_id
1 'polypeptide(L)'
;MVLGGLVGIAITTIFAGGLALLIVAGGHGLGLVKDGAILRATSMLPGVIGPKASGALMWLLALASFPSTCFSTLIASNSLKTTLPKVKPIVSVGLGTLASIAIVVSGWAGNLIPVFTIIGASFGPICGAMAADYLLAGRKWPGPRAGFNPAGWISWALGFAVGIADFIPGLRHLVPAPPVAALLMGFLAYLVLAMAGLENRPLPLPGANPDSGRGNAKPAWTD
;
A
#
# COMPACT_ATOMS: atom_id res chain seq x y z
N MET A 1 -21.54 -1.19 1.12
CA MET A 1 -20.48 -0.23 0.70
C MET A 1 -19.08 -0.84 0.75
N VAL A 2 -18.73 -1.66 1.76
CA VAL A 2 -17.42 -2.36 1.87
C VAL A 2 -17.10 -3.28 0.67
N LEU A 3 -18.09 -4.03 0.19
CA LEU A 3 -17.90 -4.95 -0.94
C LEU A 3 -17.56 -4.21 -2.25
N GLY A 4 -18.13 -3.02 -2.48
CA GLY A 4 -17.85 -2.21 -3.68
C GLY A 4 -16.42 -1.68 -3.72
N GLY A 5 -15.85 -1.28 -2.57
CA GLY A 5 -14.46 -0.84 -2.47
C GLY A 5 -13.46 -1.99 -2.68
N LEU A 6 -13.71 -3.15 -2.05
CA LEU A 6 -12.87 -4.35 -2.21
C LEU A 6 -12.89 -4.87 -3.65
N VAL A 7 -14.08 -4.98 -4.24
CA VAL A 7 -14.26 -5.42 -5.63
C VAL A 7 -13.64 -4.42 -6.60
N GLY A 8 -13.83 -3.12 -6.36
CA GLY A 8 -13.23 -2.06 -7.19
C GLY A 8 -11.70 -2.14 -7.22
N ILE A 9 -11.05 -2.21 -6.04
CA ILE A 9 -9.58 -2.29 -5.95
C ILE A 9 -9.07 -3.59 -6.57
N ALA A 10 -9.70 -4.73 -6.27
CA ALA A 10 -9.26 -6.02 -6.79
C ALA A 10 -9.37 -6.09 -8.31
N ILE A 11 -10.53 -5.74 -8.87
CA ILE A 11 -10.76 -5.78 -10.33
C ILE A 11 -9.82 -4.81 -11.05
N THR A 12 -9.70 -3.57 -10.58
CA THR A 12 -8.83 -2.57 -11.22
C THR A 12 -7.36 -2.99 -11.19
N THR A 13 -6.89 -3.59 -10.09
CA THR A 13 -5.51 -4.10 -9.98
C THR A 13 -5.26 -5.27 -10.95
N ILE A 14 -6.18 -6.24 -10.99
CA ILE A 14 -6.08 -7.39 -11.91
C ILE A 14 -6.13 -6.91 -13.36
N PHE A 15 -7.04 -6.00 -13.69
CA PHE A 15 -7.18 -5.48 -15.04
C PHE A 15 -5.94 -4.68 -15.48
N ALA A 16 -5.44 -3.78 -14.62
CA ALA A 16 -4.24 -2.98 -14.91
C ALA A 16 -2.99 -3.87 -15.05
N GLY A 17 -2.82 -4.85 -14.14
CA GLY A 17 -1.73 -5.81 -14.21
C GLY A 17 -1.82 -6.71 -15.45
N GLY A 18 -3.01 -7.22 -15.77
CA GLY A 18 -3.28 -8.02 -16.96
C GLY A 18 -3.01 -7.25 -18.25
N LEU A 19 -3.45 -6.00 -18.34
CA LEU A 19 -3.16 -5.14 -19.49
C LEU A 19 -1.66 -4.87 -19.64
N ALA A 20 -0.95 -4.63 -18.54
CA ALA A 20 0.52 -4.47 -18.58
C ALA A 20 1.22 -5.72 -19.12
N LEU A 21 0.79 -6.93 -18.72
CA LEU A 21 1.31 -8.18 -19.24
C LEU A 21 1.02 -8.34 -20.75
N LEU A 22 -0.19 -8.00 -21.20
CA LEU A 22 -0.55 -8.04 -22.62
C LEU A 22 0.28 -7.06 -23.46
N ILE A 23 0.52 -5.84 -22.96
CA ILE A 23 1.37 -4.85 -23.64
C ILE A 23 2.80 -5.36 -23.78
N VAL A 24 3.36 -5.95 -22.72
CA VAL A 24 4.71 -6.51 -22.74
C VAL A 24 4.79 -7.71 -23.69
N ALA A 25 3.79 -8.60 -23.67
CA ALA A 25 3.71 -9.73 -24.59
C ALA A 25 3.60 -9.28 -26.05
N GLY A 26 2.78 -8.27 -26.34
CA GLY A 26 2.68 -7.66 -27.67
C GLY A 26 3.98 -7.00 -28.13
N GLY A 27 4.68 -6.31 -27.23
CA GLY A 27 6.01 -5.75 -27.50
C GLY A 27 7.05 -6.82 -27.86
N HIS A 28 7.04 -7.96 -27.17
CA HIS A 28 7.90 -9.10 -27.50
C HIS A 28 7.50 -9.75 -28.84
N GLY A 29 6.19 -9.93 -29.09
CA GLY A 29 5.68 -10.51 -30.34
C GLY A 29 5.99 -9.67 -31.58
N LEU A 30 6.11 -8.35 -31.44
CA LEU A 30 6.49 -7.42 -32.51
C LEU A 30 8.01 -7.27 -32.68
N GLY A 31 8.83 -8.01 -31.92
CA GLY A 31 10.29 -7.92 -31.99
C GLY A 31 10.87 -6.58 -31.53
N LEU A 32 10.09 -5.79 -30.78
CA LEU A 32 10.49 -4.46 -30.30
C LEU A 32 11.39 -4.53 -29.06
N VAL A 33 11.61 -5.72 -28.51
CA VAL A 33 12.42 -5.96 -27.32
C VAL A 33 13.72 -6.65 -27.73
N LYS A 34 14.81 -5.88 -27.76
CA LYS A 34 16.16 -6.40 -28.06
C LYS A 34 16.87 -6.94 -26.82
N ASP A 35 16.49 -6.46 -25.65
CA ASP A 35 16.99 -6.91 -24.34
C ASP A 35 15.82 -7.41 -23.49
N GLY A 36 15.70 -8.74 -23.34
CA GLY A 36 14.58 -9.41 -22.64
C GLY A 36 14.41 -9.05 -21.15
N ALA A 37 15.23 -8.13 -20.61
CA ALA A 37 15.19 -7.69 -19.23
C ALA A 37 14.36 -6.42 -19.00
N ILE A 38 14.02 -5.63 -20.04
CA ILE A 38 13.29 -4.37 -19.85
C ILE A 38 11.78 -4.62 -19.94
N LEU A 39 11.16 -5.02 -18.83
CA LEU A 39 9.70 -5.25 -18.74
C LEU A 39 8.93 -3.96 -18.40
N ARG A 40 9.09 -2.91 -19.20
CA ARG A 40 8.44 -1.61 -18.95
C ARG A 40 7.31 -1.36 -19.95
N ALA A 41 6.09 -1.76 -19.59
CA ALA A 41 4.89 -1.70 -20.45
C ALA A 41 4.66 -0.31 -21.08
N THR A 42 4.85 0.77 -20.31
CA THR A 42 4.66 2.15 -20.81
C THR A 42 5.64 2.55 -21.90
N SER A 43 6.86 2.01 -21.89
CA SER A 43 7.86 2.28 -22.93
C SER A 43 7.62 1.50 -24.23
N MET A 44 6.91 0.38 -24.15
CA MET A 44 6.57 -0.46 -25.31
C MET A 44 5.28 -0.03 -25.98
N LEU A 45 4.41 0.68 -25.26
CA LEU A 45 3.10 1.13 -25.72
C LEU A 45 3.14 1.87 -27.08
N PRO A 46 4.08 2.82 -27.35
CA PRO A 46 4.15 3.50 -28.64
C PRO A 46 4.39 2.55 -29.83
N GLY A 47 5.14 1.46 -29.61
CA GLY A 47 5.43 0.49 -30.65
C GLY A 47 4.29 -0.50 -30.91
N VAL A 48 3.40 -0.72 -29.94
CA VAL A 48 2.25 -1.63 -30.08
C VAL A 48 1.04 -0.93 -30.72
N ILE A 49 0.74 0.30 -30.31
CA ILE A 49 -0.50 1.01 -30.71
C ILE A 49 -0.25 2.37 -31.38
N GLY A 50 1.00 2.75 -31.58
CA GLY A 50 1.39 4.03 -32.19
C GLY A 50 1.57 5.19 -31.18
N PRO A 51 2.42 6.17 -31.51
CA PRO A 51 2.86 7.22 -30.57
C PRO A 51 1.73 8.19 -30.13
N LYS A 52 0.78 8.49 -31.03
CA LYS A 52 -0.35 9.38 -30.71
C LYS A 52 -1.33 8.71 -29.72
N ALA A 53 -1.66 7.44 -29.96
CA ALA A 53 -2.56 6.68 -29.09
C ALA A 53 -1.92 6.40 -27.73
N SER A 54 -0.62 6.06 -27.70
CA SER A 54 0.11 5.89 -26.44
C SER A 54 0.17 7.19 -25.63
N GLY A 55 0.37 8.34 -26.27
CA GLY A 55 0.34 9.64 -25.61
C GLY A 55 -1.02 9.96 -24.99
N ALA A 56 -2.11 9.72 -25.72
CA ALA A 56 -3.46 9.90 -25.19
C ALA A 56 -3.75 8.97 -24.00
N LEU A 57 -3.34 7.70 -24.08
CA LEU A 57 -3.51 6.74 -22.98
C LEU A 57 -2.70 7.10 -21.74
N MET A 58 -1.48 7.65 -21.90
CA MET A 58 -0.69 8.13 -20.77
C MET A 58 -1.36 9.31 -20.06
N TRP A 59 -1.99 10.23 -20.81
CA TRP A 59 -2.79 11.32 -20.23
C TRP A 59 -4.03 10.81 -19.50
N LEU A 60 -4.76 9.85 -20.10
CA LEU A 60 -5.92 9.24 -19.46
C LEU A 60 -5.52 8.48 -18.18
N LEU A 61 -4.38 7.78 -18.20
CA LEU A 61 -3.83 7.10 -17.04
C LEU A 61 -3.46 8.09 -15.93
N ALA A 62 -2.86 9.23 -16.28
CA ALA A 62 -2.58 10.30 -15.33
C ALA A 62 -3.88 10.83 -14.69
N LEU A 63 -4.91 11.12 -15.49
CA LEU A 63 -6.22 11.55 -14.99
C LEU A 63 -6.89 10.51 -14.09
N ALA A 64 -6.81 9.23 -14.46
CA ALA A 64 -7.37 8.13 -13.69
C ALA A 64 -6.67 7.90 -12.34
N SER A 65 -5.44 8.38 -12.16
CA SER A 65 -4.70 8.26 -10.90
C SER A 65 -5.15 9.25 -9.81
N PHE A 66 -5.79 10.37 -10.19
CA PHE A 66 -6.21 11.42 -9.25
C PHE A 66 -7.16 10.91 -8.15
N PRO A 67 -8.24 10.17 -8.44
CA PRO A 67 -9.15 9.68 -7.41
C PRO A 67 -8.47 8.88 -6.30
N SER A 68 -7.53 7.99 -6.66
CA SER A 68 -6.80 7.17 -5.69
C SER A 68 -5.89 8.02 -4.80
N THR A 69 -5.18 8.98 -5.39
CA THR A 69 -4.29 9.90 -4.66
C THR A 69 -5.08 10.81 -3.72
N CYS A 70 -6.24 11.32 -4.16
CA CYS A 70 -7.12 12.14 -3.33
C CYS A 70 -7.68 11.36 -2.15
N PHE A 71 -8.13 10.12 -2.34
CA PHE A 71 -8.63 9.28 -1.24
C PHE A 71 -7.54 8.98 -0.20
N SER A 72 -6.35 8.57 -0.63
CA SER A 72 -5.22 8.33 0.28
C SER A 72 -4.85 9.60 1.08
N THR A 73 -4.90 10.75 0.42
CA THR A 73 -4.64 12.05 1.04
C THR A 73 -5.68 12.40 2.11
N LEU A 74 -6.96 12.10 1.88
CA LEU A 74 -8.02 12.31 2.86
C LEU A 74 -7.83 11.44 4.10
N ILE A 75 -7.49 10.16 3.92
CA ILE A 75 -7.19 9.26 5.04
C ILE A 75 -5.98 9.74 5.83
N ALA A 76 -4.89 10.11 5.15
CA ALA A 76 -3.70 10.66 5.80
C ALA A 76 -4.01 11.96 6.57
N SER A 77 -4.78 12.88 5.97
CA SER A 77 -5.19 14.13 6.60
C SER A 77 -6.03 13.89 7.86
N ASN A 78 -7.01 12.98 7.81
CA ASN A 78 -7.84 12.63 8.97
C ASN A 78 -7.05 11.87 10.04
N SER A 79 -6.09 11.03 9.64
CA SER A 79 -5.15 10.38 10.56
C SER A 79 -4.30 11.41 11.30
N LEU A 80 -3.80 12.45 10.61
CA LEU A 80 -2.99 13.49 11.24
C LEU A 80 -3.80 14.36 12.20
N LYS A 81 -5.05 14.70 11.86
CA LYS A 81 -5.96 15.43 12.77
C LYS A 81 -6.16 14.70 14.10
N THR A 82 -6.16 13.37 14.06
CA THR A 82 -6.45 12.52 15.23
C THR A 82 -5.19 12.12 15.99
N THR A 83 -4.04 11.96 15.32
CA THR A 83 -2.77 11.51 15.94
C THR A 83 -1.82 12.65 16.31
N LEU A 84 -1.83 13.77 15.57
CA LEU A 84 -0.94 14.91 15.76
C LEU A 84 -1.75 16.22 15.71
N PRO A 85 -2.60 16.52 16.71
CA PRO A 85 -3.55 17.63 16.67
C PRO A 85 -2.89 19.02 16.56
N LYS A 86 -1.60 19.13 16.90
CA LYS A 86 -0.82 20.37 16.78
C LYS A 86 -0.32 20.62 15.35
N VAL A 87 -0.33 19.62 14.48
CA VAL A 87 0.16 19.74 13.10
C VAL A 87 -1.04 19.96 12.17
N LYS A 88 -1.02 21.07 11.43
CA LYS A 88 -2.05 21.33 10.42
C LYS A 88 -1.92 20.29 9.31
N PRO A 89 -2.98 19.51 8.99
CA PRO A 89 -2.91 18.45 7.98
C PRO A 89 -2.45 18.95 6.61
N ILE A 90 -2.85 20.17 6.24
CA ILE A 90 -2.46 20.76 4.95
C ILE A 90 -0.95 20.99 4.82
N VAL A 91 -0.26 21.29 5.93
CA VAL A 91 1.20 21.50 5.93
C VAL A 91 1.91 20.15 5.78
N SER A 92 1.49 19.15 6.53
CA SER A 92 2.11 17.82 6.47
C SER A 92 1.84 17.10 5.14
N VAL A 93 0.59 17.12 4.66
CA VAL A 93 0.23 16.54 3.36
C VAL A 93 0.86 17.35 2.23
N GLY A 94 0.83 18.69 2.32
CA GLY A 94 1.44 19.57 1.33
C GLY A 94 2.94 19.34 1.18
N LEU A 95 3.65 19.10 2.29
CA LEU A 95 5.07 18.72 2.26
C LEU A 95 5.28 17.38 1.54
N GLY A 96 4.40 16.39 1.77
CA GLY A 96 4.38 15.14 1.03
C GLY A 96 4.17 15.33 -0.47
N THR A 97 3.28 16.25 -0.87
CA THR A 97 3.08 16.62 -2.28
C THR A 97 4.33 17.24 -2.89
N LEU A 98 4.98 18.17 -2.19
CA LEU A 98 6.22 18.81 -2.65
C LEU A 98 7.36 17.79 -2.82
N ALA A 99 7.52 16.87 -1.85
CA ALA A 99 8.48 15.78 -1.95
C ALA A 99 8.17 14.87 -3.15
N SER A 100 6.89 14.58 -3.39
CA SER A 100 6.46 13.79 -4.55
C SER A 100 6.80 14.49 -5.87
N ILE A 101 6.59 15.80 -5.98
CA ILE A 101 6.97 16.59 -7.16
C ILE A 101 8.49 16.51 -7.38
N ALA A 102 9.30 16.65 -6.33
CA ALA A 102 10.75 16.52 -6.43
C ALA A 102 11.19 15.12 -6.90
N ILE A 103 10.56 14.06 -6.41
CA ILE A 103 10.82 12.67 -6.83
C ILE A 103 10.42 12.44 -8.30
N VAL A 104 9.34 13.08 -8.76
CA VAL A 104 8.92 13.02 -10.17
C VAL A 104 9.91 13.76 -11.07
N VAL A 105 10.28 15.00 -10.71
CA VAL A 105 11.20 15.84 -11.50
C VAL A 105 12.61 15.23 -11.57
N SER A 106 13.07 14.57 -10.51
CA SER A 106 14.35 13.85 -10.51
C SER A 106 14.35 12.57 -11.34
N GLY A 107 13.20 12.14 -11.88
CA GLY A 107 13.07 10.93 -12.68
C GLY A 107 13.09 9.62 -11.87
N TRP A 108 13.28 9.70 -10.55
CA TRP A 108 13.33 8.51 -9.68
C TRP A 108 11.98 7.80 -9.62
N ALA A 109 10.88 8.55 -9.72
CA ALA A 109 9.53 8.00 -9.88
C ALA A 109 9.38 7.04 -11.08
N GLY A 110 10.20 7.21 -12.13
CA GLY A 110 10.19 6.35 -13.31
C GLY A 110 10.78 4.96 -13.06
N ASN A 111 11.52 4.76 -11.96
CA ASN A 111 12.08 3.47 -11.59
C ASN A 111 11.12 2.70 -10.67
N LEU A 112 10.10 2.11 -11.29
CA LEU A 112 8.98 1.46 -10.59
C LEU A 112 9.39 0.28 -9.70
N ILE A 113 10.41 -0.50 -10.08
CA ILE A 113 10.82 -1.70 -9.35
C ILE A 113 11.27 -1.38 -7.93
N PRO A 114 12.29 -0.51 -7.69
CA PRO A 114 12.69 -0.16 -6.33
C PRO A 114 11.59 0.58 -5.57
N VAL A 115 10.78 1.42 -6.23
CA VAL A 115 9.66 2.12 -5.59
C VAL A 115 8.64 1.12 -5.04
N PHE A 116 8.18 0.16 -5.85
CA PHE A 116 7.23 -0.85 -5.40
C PHE A 116 7.85 -1.82 -4.39
N THR A 117 9.14 -2.09 -4.46
CA THR A 117 9.83 -2.94 -3.49
C THR A 117 9.85 -2.28 -2.12
N ILE A 118 10.20 -0.99 -2.02
CA ILE A 118 10.24 -0.26 -0.74
C ILE A 118 8.82 -0.11 -0.17
N ILE A 119 7.84 0.24 -1.00
CA ILE A 119 6.44 0.36 -0.57
C ILE A 119 5.93 -1.00 -0.06
N GLY A 120 6.14 -2.07 -0.82
CA GLY A 120 5.75 -3.43 -0.45
C GLY A 120 6.43 -3.93 0.82
N ALA A 121 7.71 -3.62 0.99
CA ALA A 121 8.48 -3.94 2.20
C ALA A 121 7.91 -3.27 3.46
N SER A 122 7.38 -2.05 3.34
CA SER A 122 6.76 -1.33 4.46
C SER A 122 5.34 -1.80 4.75
N PHE A 123 4.50 -2.01 3.73
CA PHE A 123 3.11 -2.39 3.93
C PHE A 123 2.94 -3.87 4.30
N GLY A 124 3.79 -4.75 3.77
CA GLY A 124 3.79 -6.19 4.07
C GLY A 124 3.67 -6.50 5.56
N PRO A 125 4.60 -6.03 6.41
CA PRO A 125 4.57 -6.35 7.83
C PRO A 125 3.43 -5.68 8.59
N ILE A 126 2.94 -4.51 8.13
CA ILE A 126 1.75 -3.87 8.71
C ILE A 126 0.53 -4.78 8.51
N CYS A 127 0.32 -5.25 7.28
CA CYS A 127 -0.76 -6.19 6.96
C CYS A 127 -0.61 -7.51 7.73
N GLY A 128 0.61 -8.03 7.84
CA GLY A 128 0.91 -9.23 8.62
C GLY A 128 0.57 -9.08 10.10
N ALA A 129 1.03 -7.99 10.72
CA ALA A 129 0.75 -7.70 12.13
C ALA A 129 -0.76 -7.49 12.37
N MET A 130 -1.45 -6.74 11.50
CA MET A 130 -2.91 -6.55 11.58
C MET A 130 -3.67 -7.87 11.44
N ALA A 131 -3.21 -8.77 10.56
CA ALA A 131 -3.82 -10.09 10.38
C ALA A 131 -3.63 -10.98 11.62
N ALA A 132 -2.44 -10.96 12.21
CA ALA A 132 -2.16 -11.66 13.47
C ALA A 132 -3.04 -11.12 14.60
N ASP A 133 -3.13 -9.79 14.72
CA ASP A 133 -3.94 -9.10 15.72
C ASP A 133 -5.44 -9.43 15.60
N TYR A 134 -5.94 -9.46 14.36
CA TYR A 134 -7.32 -9.87 14.06
C TYR A 134 -7.62 -11.31 14.47
N LEU A 135 -6.68 -12.24 14.24
CA LEU A 135 -6.87 -13.64 14.63
C LEU A 135 -6.84 -13.82 16.14
N LEU A 136 -5.89 -13.18 16.84
CA LEU A 136 -5.77 -13.21 18.30
C LEU A 136 -6.99 -12.57 18.98
N ALA A 137 -7.57 -11.53 18.38
CA ALA A 137 -8.80 -10.89 18.83
C ALA A 137 -10.09 -11.70 18.53
N GLY A 138 -9.97 -12.98 18.17
CA GLY A 138 -11.12 -13.85 17.91
C GLY A 138 -11.85 -13.52 16.62
N ARG A 139 -11.11 -13.13 15.57
CA ARG A 139 -11.66 -12.70 14.25
C ARG A 139 -12.58 -11.49 14.34
N LYS A 140 -12.31 -10.62 15.32
CA LYS A 140 -12.96 -9.31 15.46
C LYS A 140 -11.90 -8.23 15.34
N TRP A 141 -12.29 -7.08 14.80
CA TRP A 141 -11.39 -5.94 14.71
C TRP A 141 -11.13 -5.40 16.13
N PRO A 142 -9.91 -5.49 16.68
CA PRO A 142 -9.64 -5.06 18.06
C PRO A 142 -9.59 -3.53 18.21
N GLY A 143 -9.54 -2.80 17.09
CA GLY A 143 -9.35 -1.35 17.10
C GLY A 143 -7.88 -0.95 17.30
N PRO A 144 -7.58 0.35 17.30
CA PRO A 144 -6.24 0.86 17.55
C PRO A 144 -5.75 0.51 18.96
N ARG A 145 -4.47 0.18 19.12
CA ARG A 145 -3.86 -0.07 20.43
C ARG A 145 -3.30 1.21 21.04
N ALA A 146 -3.32 1.28 22.38
CA ALA A 146 -2.93 2.48 23.11
C ALA A 146 -1.43 2.79 22.96
N GLY A 147 -1.10 4.03 22.65
CA GLY A 147 0.28 4.55 22.66
C GLY A 147 1.24 3.76 21.78
N PHE A 148 2.47 3.60 22.26
CA PHE A 148 3.50 2.81 21.58
C PHE A 148 3.32 1.32 21.89
N ASN A 149 2.82 0.55 20.93
CA ASN A 149 2.64 -0.90 21.05
C ASN A 149 3.93 -1.65 20.63
N PRO A 150 4.71 -2.24 21.55
CA PRO A 150 5.98 -2.90 21.22
C PRO A 150 5.80 -4.03 20.21
N ALA A 151 4.75 -4.84 20.35
CA ALA A 151 4.45 -5.94 19.44
C ALA A 151 4.31 -5.46 17.98
N GLY A 152 3.63 -4.33 17.75
CA GLY A 152 3.44 -3.75 16.41
C GLY A 152 4.68 -3.10 15.83
N TRP A 153 5.47 -2.40 16.65
CA TRP A 153 6.68 -1.72 16.17
C TRP A 153 7.81 -2.69 15.85
N ILE A 154 8.01 -3.71 16.70
CA ILE A 154 9.04 -4.73 16.47
C ILE A 154 8.66 -5.59 15.26
N SER A 155 7.38 -5.99 15.13
CA SER A 155 6.94 -6.76 13.96
C SER A 155 7.08 -5.98 12.66
N TRP A 156 6.79 -4.68 12.68
CA TRP A 156 7.05 -3.79 11.54
C TRP A 156 8.54 -3.73 11.19
N ALA A 157 9.41 -3.48 12.17
CA ALA A 157 10.84 -3.35 11.93
C ALA A 157 11.46 -4.65 11.38
N LEU A 158 11.13 -5.79 11.97
CA LEU A 158 11.64 -7.10 11.53
C LEU A 158 11.16 -7.44 10.12
N GLY A 159 9.87 -7.27 9.83
CA GLY A 159 9.38 -7.56 8.49
C GLY A 159 9.85 -6.54 7.45
N PHE A 160 10.05 -5.27 7.81
CA PHE A 160 10.64 -4.28 6.91
C PHE A 160 12.08 -4.64 6.55
N ALA A 161 12.88 -5.06 7.53
CA ALA A 161 14.26 -5.53 7.31
C ALA A 161 14.32 -6.70 6.32
N VAL A 162 13.39 -7.64 6.42
CA VAL A 162 13.26 -8.75 5.45
C VAL A 162 12.76 -8.27 4.09
N GLY A 163 11.82 -7.31 4.06
CA GLY A 163 11.29 -6.74 2.83
C GLY A 163 12.31 -5.95 2.00
N ILE A 164 13.29 -5.32 2.65
CA ILE A 164 14.38 -4.58 1.99
C ILE A 164 15.64 -5.42 1.75
N ALA A 165 15.60 -6.74 1.94
CA ALA A 165 16.77 -7.62 1.83
C ALA A 165 17.58 -7.42 0.53
N ASP A 166 16.91 -7.15 -0.60
CA ASP A 166 17.56 -6.88 -1.89
C ASP A 166 18.35 -5.57 -1.96
N PHE A 167 18.13 -4.65 -1.02
CA PHE A 167 18.91 -3.42 -0.87
C PHE A 167 20.09 -3.57 0.10
N ILE A 168 20.15 -4.66 0.87
CA ILE A 168 21.22 -4.90 1.85
C ILE A 168 22.35 -5.69 1.18
N PRO A 169 23.58 -5.13 1.09
CA PRO A 169 24.73 -5.87 0.57
C PRO A 169 24.96 -7.14 1.42
N GLY A 170 24.78 -8.31 0.81
CA GLY A 170 24.93 -9.62 1.47
C GLY A 170 23.64 -10.43 1.64
N LEU A 171 22.47 -9.80 1.58
CA LEU A 171 21.15 -10.47 1.63
C LEU A 171 20.43 -10.48 0.28
N ARG A 172 21.06 -9.88 -0.73
CA ARG A 172 20.49 -9.73 -2.07
C ARG A 172 20.17 -11.08 -2.69
N HIS A 173 18.96 -11.22 -3.21
CA HIS A 173 18.42 -12.44 -3.85
C HIS A 173 18.27 -13.65 -2.91
N LEU A 174 18.53 -13.51 -1.61
CA LEU A 174 18.33 -14.60 -0.64
C LEU A 174 16.87 -14.72 -0.18
N VAL A 175 16.10 -13.63 -0.26
CA VAL A 175 14.69 -13.60 0.15
C VAL A 175 13.80 -13.70 -1.08
N PRO A 176 13.16 -14.85 -1.35
CA PRO A 176 12.20 -14.97 -2.44
C PRO A 176 10.92 -14.19 -2.09
N ALA A 177 10.37 -13.49 -3.08
CA ALA A 177 9.16 -12.68 -2.95
C ALA A 177 9.17 -11.76 -1.70
N PRO A 178 10.06 -10.74 -1.64
CA PRO A 178 10.27 -9.93 -0.45
C PRO A 178 9.00 -9.37 0.21
N PRO A 179 7.97 -8.89 -0.52
CA PRO A 179 6.73 -8.41 0.10
C PRO A 179 5.96 -9.50 0.87
N VAL A 180 5.97 -10.74 0.37
CA VAL A 180 5.30 -11.88 1.01
C VAL A 180 6.08 -12.33 2.24
N ALA A 181 7.40 -12.42 2.13
CA ALA A 181 8.27 -12.72 3.26
C ALA A 181 8.13 -11.67 4.38
N ALA A 182 8.09 -10.37 4.03
CA ALA A 182 7.88 -9.28 4.96
C ALA A 182 6.51 -9.38 5.68
N LEU A 183 5.45 -9.77 4.96
CA LEU A 183 4.13 -10.02 5.54
C LEU A 183 4.15 -11.18 6.54
N LEU A 184 4.75 -12.31 6.17
CA LEU A 184 4.85 -13.47 7.04
C LEU A 184 5.68 -13.17 8.29
N MET A 185 6.79 -12.43 8.13
CA MET A 185 7.61 -12.01 9.25
C MET A 185 6.88 -11.07 10.19
N GLY A 186 6.15 -10.07 9.66
CA GLY A 186 5.31 -9.20 10.48
C GLY A 186 4.22 -9.98 11.23
N PHE A 187 3.59 -10.96 10.57
CA PHE A 187 2.59 -11.83 11.17
C PHE A 187 3.16 -12.67 12.32
N LEU A 188 4.24 -13.42 12.06
CA LEU A 188 4.85 -14.32 13.05
C LEU A 188 5.46 -13.56 14.22
N ALA A 189 6.17 -12.46 13.95
CA ALA A 189 6.74 -11.62 15.00
C ALA A 189 5.66 -11.04 15.90
N TYR A 190 4.58 -10.52 15.31
CA TYR A 190 3.47 -9.99 16.10
C TYR A 190 2.82 -11.08 16.95
N LEU A 191 2.58 -12.26 16.38
CA LEU A 191 1.96 -13.38 17.08
C LEU A 191 2.79 -13.83 18.29
N VAL A 192 4.10 -13.97 18.14
CA VAL A 192 5.01 -14.33 19.24
C VAL A 192 5.04 -13.26 20.33
N LEU A 193 5.16 -11.98 19.95
CA LEU A 193 5.23 -10.87 20.90
C LEU A 193 3.91 -10.67 21.65
N ALA A 194 2.77 -10.85 20.97
CA ALA A 194 1.45 -10.80 21.59
C ALA A 194 1.23 -11.96 22.57
N MET A 195 1.66 -13.18 22.23
CA MET A 195 1.65 -14.31 23.18
C MET A 195 2.56 -14.09 24.38
N ALA A 196 3.63 -13.31 24.23
CA ALA A 196 4.49 -12.88 25.33
C ALA A 196 3.90 -11.71 26.15
N GLY A 197 2.69 -11.24 25.84
CA GLY A 197 2.02 -10.16 26.57
C GLY A 197 2.57 -8.76 26.28
N LEU A 198 3.33 -8.58 25.20
CA LEU A 198 3.92 -7.29 24.80
C LEU A 198 2.95 -6.42 23.97
N GLU A 199 1.67 -6.76 23.97
CA GLU A 199 0.64 -6.00 23.31
C GLU A 199 -0.01 -4.99 24.25
N ASN A 200 -0.14 -3.74 23.81
CA ASN A 200 -0.85 -2.73 24.58
C ASN A 200 -2.37 -2.91 24.46
N ARG A 201 -3.10 -2.44 25.47
CA ARG A 201 -4.57 -2.48 25.50
C ARG A 201 -5.19 -1.87 24.23
N PRO A 202 -6.23 -2.49 23.66
CA PRO A 202 -7.03 -1.86 22.61
C PRO A 202 -7.75 -0.62 23.17
N LEU A 203 -7.89 0.40 22.34
CA LEU A 203 -8.66 1.60 22.66
C LEU A 203 -10.13 1.38 22.27
N PRO A 204 -11.09 1.86 23.09
CA PRO A 204 -12.49 1.78 22.74
C PRO A 204 -12.76 2.59 21.46
N LEU A 205 -13.45 1.99 20.52
CA LEU A 205 -13.89 2.66 19.30
C LEU A 205 -15.10 3.56 19.63
N PRO A 206 -15.04 4.88 19.36
CA PRO A 206 -16.23 5.71 19.44
C PRO A 206 -17.29 5.18 18.46
N GLY A 207 -18.45 4.75 18.97
CA GLY A 207 -19.53 4.17 18.17
C GLY A 207 -19.61 2.64 18.15
N ALA A 208 -18.78 1.92 18.92
CA ALA A 208 -19.07 0.53 19.27
C ALA A 208 -20.23 0.47 20.26
N ASN A 209 -21.45 0.71 19.77
CA ASN A 209 -22.65 0.35 20.50
C ASN A 209 -22.63 -1.19 20.67
N PRO A 210 -22.72 -1.74 21.90
CA PRO A 210 -22.80 -3.19 22.11
C PRO A 210 -23.94 -3.87 21.34
N ASP A 211 -24.90 -3.10 20.81
CA ASP A 211 -26.09 -3.57 20.12
C ASP A 211 -26.07 -3.42 18.58
N SER A 212 -24.93 -3.56 17.89
CA SER A 212 -24.89 -3.44 16.41
C SER A 212 -25.61 -4.57 15.63
N GLY A 213 -26.58 -5.24 16.22
CA GLY A 213 -27.67 -5.88 15.50
C GLY A 213 -28.53 -4.78 14.85
N ARG A 214 -28.38 -4.60 13.53
CA ARG A 214 -29.25 -3.85 12.61
C ARG A 214 -30.21 -2.82 13.27
N GLY A 215 -29.81 -1.56 13.31
CA GLY A 215 -30.73 -0.47 13.65
C GLY A 215 -30.17 0.91 13.32
N ASN A 216 -30.51 1.42 12.13
CA ASN A 216 -30.65 2.84 11.76
C ASN A 216 -29.78 3.91 12.46
N ALA A 217 -28.44 3.77 12.47
CA ALA A 217 -27.57 4.91 12.75
C ALA A 217 -27.34 5.72 11.46
N LYS A 218 -27.73 7.00 11.45
CA LYS A 218 -27.38 7.92 10.37
C LYS A 218 -25.84 8.03 10.26
N PRO A 219 -25.26 8.03 9.04
CA PRO A 219 -23.82 8.17 8.88
C PRO A 219 -23.36 9.56 9.38
N ALA A 220 -22.24 9.59 10.12
CA ALA A 220 -21.69 10.76 10.82
C ALA A 220 -21.17 11.91 9.92
N TRP A 221 -21.66 12.03 8.68
CA TRP A 221 -21.26 13.03 7.70
C TRP A 221 -22.41 13.96 7.30
N THR A 222 -23.50 13.97 8.07
CA THR A 222 -24.71 14.76 7.77
C THR A 222 -24.88 16.01 8.63
N ASP A 223 -23.85 16.43 9.37
CA ASP A 223 -23.82 17.72 10.08
C ASP A 223 -22.63 18.57 9.62
#